data_AF-R7MXX7-F1
#
_entry.id   AF-R7MXX7-F1
#
_cell.length_a   1.000
_cell.length_b   1.000
_cell.length_c   1.000
_cell.angle_alpha   90.00
_cell.angle_beta   90.00
_cell.angle_gamma   90.00
#
_symmetry.space_group_name_H-M   'P 1'
#
loop_
_entity.id
_entity.type
_entity.pdbx_description
1 polymer ?
#
loop_
_entity_poly.entity_id
_entity_poly.type
_entity_poly.pdbx_seq_one_letter_code
_entity_poly.pdbx_strand_id
1 'polypeptide(L)' 'MRNRDLGNWRDFFYADYVKKAMPGLNSRNQYRDCIVYLKKLSTYPEGLNIARKIAQEWRETYRNRRAMRDELSKAGF' A
#
# COMPACT_ATOMS: atom_id res chain seq x y z
N MET A 1 29.61 7.46 2.45
CA MET A 1 28.23 7.10 2.80
C MET A 1 27.56 6.49 1.58
N ARG A 2 27.16 5.21 1.61
CA ARG A 2 26.58 4.50 0.46
C ARG A 2 25.07 4.78 0.40
N ASN A 3 24.56 5.03 -0.81
CA ASN A 3 23.16 5.31 -1.18
C ASN A 3 22.10 4.24 -0.80
N ARG A 4 22.42 3.27 0.07
CA ARG A 4 21.52 2.14 0.43
C ARG A 4 20.53 2.46 1.57
N ASP A 5 20.84 3.42 2.44
CA ASP A 5 20.00 3.71 3.62
C ASP A 5 18.74 4.52 3.31
N LEU A 6 18.71 5.28 2.20
CA LEU A 6 17.57 6.12 1.84
C LEU A 6 16.36 5.34 1.30
N GLY A 7 16.58 4.15 0.73
CA GLY A 7 15.49 3.27 0.29
C GLY A 7 14.70 2.71 1.47
N ASN A 8 15.42 2.30 2.52
CA ASN A 8 14.85 1.63 3.69
C ASN A 8 13.91 2.56 4.50
N TRP A 9 14.30 3.82 4.70
CA TRP A 9 13.46 4.77 5.45
C TRP A 9 12.18 5.17 4.70
N ARG A 10 12.26 5.31 3.37
CA ARG A 10 11.08 5.62 2.53
C ARG A 10 10.12 4.45 2.48
N ASP A 11 10.63 3.23 2.36
CA ASP A 11 9.83 2.00 2.42
C ASP A 11 9.08 1.90 3.75
N PHE A 12 9.78 2.14 4.86
CA PHE A 12 9.19 2.17 6.19
C PHE A 12 8.10 3.25 6.30
N PHE A 13 8.37 4.49 5.86
CA PHE A 13 7.41 5.59 5.95
C PHE A 13 6.12 5.31 5.18
N TYR A 14 6.22 4.89 3.91
CA TYR A 14 5.02 4.64 3.11
C TYR A 14 4.26 3.41 3.59
N ALA A 15 4.96 2.34 4.00
CA ALA A 15 4.33 1.15 4.57
C ALA A 15 3.57 1.48 5.87
N ASP A 16 4.17 2.24 6.78
CA ASP A 16 3.55 2.67 8.02
C ASP A 16 2.34 3.58 7.76
N TYR A 17 2.49 4.56 6.86
CA TYR A 17 1.42 5.48 6.47
C TYR A 17 0.18 4.74 5.95
N VAL A 18 0.34 3.85 4.96
CA VAL A 18 -0.81 3.14 4.36
C VAL A 18 -1.47 2.19 5.36
N LYS A 19 -0.69 1.52 6.21
CA LYS A 19 -1.21 0.63 7.26
C LYS A 19 -2.04 1.39 8.29
N LYS A 20 -1.60 2.59 8.70
CA LYS A 20 -2.33 3.44 9.64
C LYS A 20 -3.57 4.09 9.04
N ALA A 21 -3.52 4.47 7.75
CA ALA A 21 -4.64 5.12 7.08
C ALA A 21 -5.80 4.14 6.79
N MET A 22 -5.49 2.94 6.28
CA MET A 22 -6.47 1.99 5.73
C MET A 22 -7.69 1.67 6.63
N PRO A 23 -7.54 1.47 7.96
CA PRO A 23 -8.67 1.16 8.84
C PRO A 23 -9.80 2.20 8.76
N GLY A 24 -9.46 3.49 8.66
CA GLY A 24 -10.41 4.61 8.65
C GLY A 24 -11.05 4.92 7.29
N LEU A 25 -10.61 4.28 6.20
CA LEU A 25 -11.09 4.56 4.85
C LEU A 25 -12.40 3.82 4.56
N ASN A 26 -13.40 4.53 4.01
CA ASN A 26 -14.74 4.00 3.74
C ASN A 26 -15.27 4.28 2.33
N SER A 27 -14.53 5.02 1.50
CA SER A 27 -14.95 5.40 0.16
C SER A 27 -13.95 5.00 -0.93
N ARG A 28 -14.45 4.84 -2.16
CA ARG A 28 -13.61 4.48 -3.33
C ARG A 28 -12.50 5.50 -3.59
N ASN A 29 -12.77 6.79 -3.40
CA ASN A 29 -11.76 7.84 -3.58
C ASN A 29 -10.66 7.74 -2.53
N GLN A 30 -11.01 7.54 -1.25
CA GLN A 30 -10.02 7.31 -0.20
C GLN A 30 -9.16 6.08 -0.46
N TYR A 31 -9.75 4.97 -0.94
CA TYR A 31 -8.95 3.80 -1.32
C TYR A 31 -7.98 4.10 -2.46
N ARG A 32 -8.42 4.83 -3.49
CA ARG A 32 -7.53 5.27 -4.58
C ARG A 32 -6.36 6.08 -4.07
N ASP A 33 -6.63 7.09 -3.23
CA ASP A 33 -5.60 7.96 -2.67
C ASP A 33 -4.59 7.17 -1.83
N CYS A 34 -5.07 6.22 -1.03
CA CYS A 34 -4.20 5.33 -0.26
C CYS A 34 -3.36 4.41 -1.15
N ILE A 35 -3.96 3.84 -2.20
CA ILE A 35 -3.29 2.94 -3.15
C ILE A 35 -2.22 3.67 -3.98
N VAL A 36 -2.32 4.98 -4.19
CA VAL A 36 -1.22 5.78 -4.79
C VAL A 36 0.06 5.62 -3.98
N TYR A 37 -0.03 5.66 -2.64
CA TYR A 37 1.14 5.46 -1.78
C TYR A 37 1.62 4.01 -1.76
N LEU A 38 0.71 3.04 -1.91
CA LEU A 38 1.06 1.64 -2.10
C LEU A 38 1.84 1.41 -3.40
N LYS A 39 1.46 2.10 -4.49
CA LYS A 39 2.22 2.11 -5.76
C LYS A 39 3.57 2.80 -5.62
N LYS A 40 3.65 3.90 -4.86
CA LYS A 40 4.95 4.54 -4.56
C LYS A 40 5.88 3.57 -3.84
N LEU A 41 5.38 2.88 -2.81
CA LEU A 41 6.12 1.85 -2.11
C LEU A 41 6.62 0.76 -3.08
N SER A 42 5.79 0.32 -4.03
CA SER A 42 6.18 -0.72 -4.98
C SER A 42 7.26 -0.33 -5.99
N THR A 43 7.65 0.95 -6.08
CA THR A 43 8.73 1.42 -6.97
C THR A 43 10.12 1.21 -6.39
N TYR A 44 10.23 0.87 -5.09
CA TYR A 44 11.49 0.63 -4.43
C TYR A 44 11.86 -0.88 -4.45
N PRO A 45 13.16 -1.23 -4.45
CA PRO A 45 13.62 -2.61 -4.64
C PRO A 45 12.98 -3.63 -3.67
N GLU A 46 12.88 -3.29 -2.39
CA GLU A 46 12.23 -4.14 -1.37
C GLU A 46 10.74 -3.81 -1.20
N GLY A 47 10.35 -2.58 -1.53
CA GLY A 47 9.00 -2.08 -1.37
C GLY A 47 7.94 -2.81 -2.20
N LEU A 48 8.28 -3.40 -3.35
CA LEU A 48 7.31 -4.22 -4.12
C LEU A 48 6.79 -5.42 -3.32
N ASN A 49 7.68 -6.15 -2.64
CA ASN A 49 7.29 -7.30 -1.85
C ASN A 49 6.46 -6.88 -0.63
N ILE A 50 6.82 -5.76 0.00
CA ILE A 50 6.06 -5.18 1.12
C ILE A 50 4.66 -4.75 0.65
N ALA A 51 4.56 -4.04 -0.48
CA ALA A 51 3.30 -3.57 -1.03
C ALA A 51 2.35 -4.74 -1.38
N ARG A 52 2.87 -5.82 -1.97
CA ARG A 52 2.09 -7.04 -2.26
C ARG A 52 1.58 -7.72 -0.99
N LYS A 53 2.42 -7.82 0.06
CA LYS A 53 2.00 -8.36 1.36
C LYS A 53 0.87 -7.51 1.97
N ILE A 54 1.02 -6.19 1.96
CA ILE A 54 -0.01 -5.27 2.46
C ILE A 54 -1.33 -5.43 1.68
N ALA A 55 -1.26 -5.47 0.35
CA ALA A 55 -2.45 -5.67 -0.49
C ALA A 55 -3.17 -6.99 -0.18
N GLN A 56 -2.41 -8.06 0.02
CA GLN A 56 -2.95 -9.36 0.40
C GLN A 56 -3.60 -9.32 1.79
N GLU A 57 -2.92 -8.76 2.79
CA GLU A 57 -3.46 -8.57 4.15
C GLU A 57 -4.78 -7.79 4.11
N TRP A 58 -4.88 -6.75 3.27
CA TRP A 58 -6.11 -5.97 3.13
C TRP A 58 -7.25 -6.76 2.50
N ARG A 59 -6.98 -7.60 1.49
CA ARG A 59 -8.00 -8.48 0.90
C ARG A 59 -8.56 -9.46 1.92
N GLU A 60 -7.71 -10.00 2.77
CA GLU A 60 -8.07 -10.97 3.79
C GLU A 60 -8.81 -10.33 4.96
N THR A 61 -8.37 -9.14 5.40
CA THR A 61 -8.92 -8.41 6.55
C THR A 61 -10.25 -7.73 6.19
N TYR A 62 -10.32 -7.09 5.03
CA TYR A 62 -11.44 -6.24 4.64
C TYR A 62 -12.30 -6.85 3.54
N ARG A 63 -12.71 -8.11 3.72
CA ARG A 63 -13.43 -8.92 2.71
C ARG A 63 -14.69 -8.24 2.15
N ASN A 64 -15.36 -7.44 2.97
CA ASN A 64 -16.61 -6.74 2.64
C ASN A 64 -16.39 -5.40 1.91
N ARG A 65 -15.15 -4.89 1.83
CA ARG A 65 -14.82 -3.62 1.16
C ARG A 65 -14.58 -3.85 -0.34
N ARG A 66 -15.64 -4.17 -1.10
CA ARG A 66 -15.55 -4.46 -2.54
C ARG A 66 -14.83 -3.36 -3.33
N ALA A 67 -15.17 -2.10 -3.07
CA ALA A 67 -14.53 -0.97 -3.74
C ALA A 67 -13.02 -0.93 -3.53
N MET A 68 -12.52 -1.26 -2.33
CA MET A 68 -11.07 -1.32 -2.09
C MET A 68 -10.43 -2.44 -2.92
N ARG A 69 -11.04 -3.63 -2.95
CA ARG A 69 -10.52 -4.78 -3.70
C ARG A 69 -10.46 -4.49 -5.21
N ASP A 70 -11.48 -3.84 -5.76
CA ASP A 70 -11.49 -3.41 -7.16
C ASP A 70 -10.33 -2.48 -7.47
N GLU A 71 -10.08 -1.49 -6.60
CA GLU A 71 -9.02 -0.52 -6.81
C GLU A 71 -7.62 -1.16 -6.64
N LEU A 72 -7.45 -2.15 -5.76
CA LEU A 72 -6.22 -2.95 -5.70
C LEU A 72 -5.98 -3.72 -7.01
N SER A 73 -7.01 -4.40 -7.53
CA SER A 73 -6.91 -5.16 -8.79
C SER A 73 -6.61 -4.25 -9.98
N LYS A 74 -7.23 -3.07 -10.08
CA LYS A 74 -6.91 -2.06 -11.10
C LYS A 74 -5.48 -1.54 -11.00
N ALA A 75 -4.94 -1.49 -9.78
CA ALA A 75 -3.58 -1.05 -9.54
C ALA A 75 -2.52 -2.14 -9.79
N GLY A 76 -2.93 -3.38 -10.09
CA GLY A 76 -2.04 -4.51 -10.37
C GLY A 76 -1.49 -5.19 -9.12
N PHE A 77 -2.12 -4.96 -7.96
CA PHE A 77 -1.83 -5.69 -6.73
C PHE A 77 -2.67 -6.94 -6.62
#